data_AF-A0A6P0U576-F1
#
_entry.id   AF-A0A6P0U576-F1
#
_cell.length_a   1.000
_cell.length_b   1.000
_cell.length_c   1.000
_cell.angle_alpha   90.00
_cell.angle_beta   90.00
_cell.angle_gamma   90.00
#
_symmetry.space_group_name_H-M   'P 1'
#
loop_
_entity.id
_entity.type
_entity.pdbx_description
1 polymer ?
#
loop_
_entity_poly.entity_id
_entity_poly.type
_entity_poly.pdbx_seq_one_letter_code
_entity_poly.pdbx_strand_id
1 'polypeptide(L)'
;MASKKDEVFAEAAKYWDLERLYKALATVKRRISPGSRKGLTDTEKLYLRGILCGHSPAEIAKKLYRSPKGVEVYVCKTLYQYLKQLVDTSSEQMGNWRNIHTWLEDAGYKTLSSVESKLNYNCLPSEALVKIVNMGFENSNTLNIDINIKLSFPSDSETEVAEDLEE
;
A
#
# COMPACT_ATOMS: atom_id res chain seq x y z
N MET A 1 2.88 23.37 -18.48
CA MET A 1 1.60 22.62 -18.59
C MET A 1 1.86 21.19 -18.14
N ALA A 2 1.63 20.88 -16.88
CA ALA A 2 1.75 19.51 -16.37
C ALA A 2 0.68 18.65 -17.04
N SER A 3 1.11 17.57 -17.71
CA SER A 3 0.21 16.71 -18.46
C SER A 3 -0.73 16.03 -17.45
N LYS A 4 -2.06 16.08 -17.66
CA LYS A 4 -3.08 15.41 -16.82
C LYS A 4 -2.75 13.97 -16.42
N LYS A 5 -1.84 13.32 -17.14
CA LYS A 5 -1.29 11.98 -16.87
C LYS A 5 -0.51 11.87 -15.56
N ASP A 6 0.15 12.92 -15.09
CA ASP A 6 0.93 12.87 -13.83
C ASP A 6 0.03 12.82 -12.58
N GLU A 7 -1.19 13.35 -12.69
CA GLU A 7 -2.22 13.29 -11.64
C GLU A 7 -2.95 11.94 -11.60
N VAL A 8 -2.87 11.16 -12.69
CA VAL A 8 -3.55 9.86 -12.77
C VAL A 8 -2.85 8.88 -11.82
N PHE A 9 -3.62 8.34 -10.87
CA PHE A 9 -3.16 7.44 -9.81
C PHE A 9 -2.21 8.09 -8.79
N ALA A 10 -2.33 9.40 -8.57
CA ALA A 10 -1.57 10.11 -7.54
C ALA A 10 -1.86 9.58 -6.12
N GLU A 11 -3.00 8.91 -5.92
CA GLU A 11 -3.36 8.28 -4.64
C GLU A 11 -2.34 7.21 -4.22
N ALA A 12 -1.65 6.58 -5.17
CA ALA A 12 -0.61 5.59 -4.86
C ALA A 12 0.50 6.18 -3.98
N ALA A 13 0.82 7.48 -4.14
CA ALA A 13 1.86 8.15 -3.36
C ALA A 13 1.49 8.31 -1.87
N LYS A 14 0.19 8.18 -1.52
CA LYS A 14 -0.27 8.27 -0.14
C LYS A 14 0.00 6.98 0.64
N TYR A 15 -0.19 5.84 -0.02
CA TYR A 15 -0.13 4.51 0.61
C TYR A 15 1.19 3.76 0.36
N TRP A 16 2.00 4.22 -0.58
CA TRP A 16 3.22 3.54 -1.01
C TRP A 16 4.40 4.48 -1.13
N ASP A 17 5.58 3.98 -0.76
CA ASP A 17 6.84 4.69 -0.96
C ASP A 17 7.30 4.55 -2.42
N LEU A 18 6.74 5.43 -3.26
CA LEU A 18 7.01 5.44 -4.70
C LEU A 18 8.49 5.71 -5.01
N GLU A 19 9.19 6.53 -4.21
CA GLU A 19 10.59 6.86 -4.47
C GLU A 19 11.47 5.62 -4.30
N ARG A 20 11.28 4.89 -3.20
CA ARG A 20 12.00 3.65 -2.92
C ARG A 20 11.65 2.57 -3.93
N LEU A 21 10.39 2.44 -4.30
CA LEU A 21 9.93 1.51 -5.35
C LEU A 21 10.55 1.81 -6.72
N TYR A 22 10.58 3.07 -7.15
CA TYR A 22 11.17 3.44 -8.43
C TYR A 22 12.68 3.20 -8.47
N LYS A 23 13.41 3.50 -7.39
CA LYS A 23 14.84 3.20 -7.28
C LYS A 23 15.10 1.69 -7.34
N ALA A 24 14.31 0.91 -6.63
CA ALA A 24 14.47 -0.54 -6.57
C ALA A 24 14.15 -1.18 -7.94
N LEU A 25 13.03 -0.82 -8.56
CA LEU A 25 12.68 -1.29 -9.90
C LEU A 25 13.68 -0.82 -10.97
N ALA A 26 14.26 0.38 -10.85
CA ALA A 26 15.29 0.85 -11.78
C ALA A 26 16.57 0.01 -11.68
N THR A 27 16.91 -0.42 -10.46
CA THR A 27 18.03 -1.33 -10.22
C THR A 27 17.76 -2.69 -10.85
N VAL A 28 16.56 -3.23 -10.68
CA VAL A 28 16.12 -4.49 -11.30
C VAL A 28 16.13 -4.40 -12.83
N LYS A 29 15.55 -3.35 -13.40
CA LYS A 29 15.53 -3.12 -14.85
C LYS A 29 16.93 -3.09 -15.44
N ARG A 30 17.90 -2.48 -14.74
CA ARG A 30 19.32 -2.47 -15.15
C ARG A 30 19.93 -3.87 -15.17
N ARG A 31 19.53 -4.75 -14.24
CA ARG A 31 19.96 -6.16 -14.22
C ARG A 31 19.38 -6.96 -15.38
N ILE A 32 18.09 -6.79 -15.67
CA ILE A 32 17.38 -7.54 -16.72
C ILE A 32 17.77 -7.03 -18.12
N SER A 33 18.02 -5.73 -18.26
CA SER A 33 18.35 -5.10 -19.54
C SER A 33 19.55 -4.15 -19.35
N PRO A 34 20.79 -4.66 -19.52
CA PRO A 34 22.01 -3.87 -19.32
C PRO A 34 22.15 -2.66 -20.28
N GLY A 35 21.41 -2.66 -21.39
CA GLY A 35 21.32 -1.52 -22.32
C GLY A 35 20.42 -0.37 -21.83
N SER A 36 19.58 -0.59 -20.81
CA SER A 36 18.64 0.40 -20.32
C SER A 36 19.26 1.24 -19.20
N ARG A 37 20.15 2.18 -19.55
CA ARG A 37 20.75 3.14 -18.60
C ARG A 37 19.73 4.15 -18.04
N LYS A 38 18.65 4.41 -18.77
CA LYS A 38 17.50 5.19 -18.27
C LYS A 38 16.69 4.29 -17.33
N GLY A 39 16.40 4.79 -16.14
CA GLY A 39 15.60 4.09 -15.11
C GLY A 39 14.17 3.78 -15.56
N LEU A 40 13.21 3.88 -14.64
CA LEU A 40 11.81 3.68 -15.04
C LEU A 40 11.35 4.82 -15.96
N THR A 41 10.74 4.46 -17.08
CA THR A 41 10.06 5.41 -17.97
C THR A 41 8.80 5.92 -17.30
N ASP A 42 8.32 7.10 -17.71
CA ASP A 42 7.12 7.69 -17.10
C ASP A 42 5.88 6.82 -17.32
N THR A 43 5.85 6.04 -18.42
CA THR A 43 4.79 5.05 -18.67
C THR A 43 4.86 3.87 -17.69
N GLU A 44 6.06 3.38 -17.37
CA GLU A 44 6.24 2.32 -16.36
C GLU A 44 5.83 2.80 -14.97
N LYS A 45 6.25 4.01 -14.58
CA LYS A 45 5.85 4.62 -13.31
C LYS A 45 4.34 4.75 -13.19
N LEU A 46 3.70 5.18 -14.28
CA LEU A 46 2.26 5.40 -14.32
C LEU A 46 1.49 4.07 -14.22
N TYR A 47 1.91 3.03 -14.94
CA TYR A 47 1.30 1.71 -14.80
C TYR A 47 1.52 1.12 -13.41
N LEU A 48 2.70 1.32 -12.81
CA LEU A 48 2.97 0.91 -11.44
C LEU A 48 2.00 1.59 -10.47
N ARG A 49 1.83 2.92 -10.55
CA ARG A 49 0.86 3.64 -9.70
C ARG A 49 -0.57 3.10 -9.87
N GLY A 50 -0.98 2.82 -11.11
CA GLY A 50 -2.30 2.23 -11.37
C GLY A 50 -2.50 0.90 -10.65
N ILE A 51 -1.50 0.01 -10.70
CA ILE A 51 -1.54 -1.28 -9.99
C ILE A 51 -1.56 -1.05 -8.48
N LEU A 52 -0.70 -0.16 -7.96
CA LEU A 52 -0.62 0.16 -6.53
C LEU A 52 -1.89 0.81 -5.97
N CYS A 53 -2.69 1.47 -6.80
CA CYS A 53 -4.04 1.94 -6.45
C CYS A 53 -5.09 0.81 -6.46
N GLY A 54 -4.72 -0.42 -6.79
CA GLY A 54 -5.64 -1.56 -6.86
C GLY A 54 -6.40 -1.69 -8.18
N HIS A 55 -6.01 -0.97 -9.23
CA HIS A 55 -6.65 -1.09 -10.53
C HIS A 55 -6.08 -2.26 -11.34
N SER A 56 -6.98 -2.95 -12.03
CA SER A 56 -6.64 -3.97 -13.01
C SER A 56 -6.01 -3.34 -14.28
N PRO A 57 -5.21 -4.09 -15.05
CA PRO A 57 -4.64 -3.59 -16.31
C PRO A 57 -5.68 -3.06 -17.30
N ALA A 58 -6.88 -3.67 -17.31
CA ALA A 58 -8.00 -3.22 -18.14
C ALA A 58 -8.55 -1.85 -17.70
N GLU A 59 -8.69 -1.61 -16.39
CA GLU A 59 -9.12 -0.32 -15.84
C GLU A 59 -8.08 0.77 -16.06
N ILE A 60 -6.80 0.42 -15.90
CA ILE A 60 -5.68 1.31 -16.19
C ILE A 60 -5.71 1.74 -17.66
N ALA A 61 -5.92 0.78 -18.58
CA ALA A 61 -6.02 1.08 -20.00
C ALA A 61 -7.21 1.99 -20.33
N LYS A 62 -8.36 1.76 -19.70
CA LYS A 62 -9.56 2.59 -19.84
C LYS A 62 -9.29 4.03 -19.39
N LYS A 63 -8.66 4.22 -18.22
CA LYS A 63 -8.28 5.54 -17.70
C LYS A 63 -7.24 6.25 -18.58
N LEU A 64 -6.40 5.50 -19.28
CA LEU A 64 -5.35 6.05 -20.14
C LEU A 64 -5.75 6.17 -21.61
N TYR A 65 -7.01 5.83 -21.96
CA TYR A 65 -7.50 5.78 -23.33
C TYR A 65 -6.57 4.95 -24.25
N ARG A 66 -6.06 3.83 -23.72
CA ARG A 66 -5.20 2.88 -24.44
C ARG A 66 -5.92 1.56 -24.66
N SER A 67 -5.40 0.76 -25.59
CA SER A 67 -5.90 -0.60 -25.83
C SER A 67 -5.67 -1.46 -24.57
N PRO A 68 -6.73 -2.06 -23.99
CA PRO A 68 -6.63 -2.89 -22.78
C PRO A 68 -5.68 -4.07 -22.99
N LYS A 69 -5.75 -4.70 -24.17
CA LYS A 69 -4.89 -5.83 -24.52
C LYS A 69 -3.42 -5.45 -24.61
N GLY A 70 -3.11 -4.24 -25.08
CA GLY A 70 -1.74 -3.73 -25.15
C GLY A 70 -1.16 -3.45 -23.76
N VAL A 71 -1.95 -2.81 -22.88
CA VAL A 71 -1.55 -2.52 -21.50
C VAL A 71 -1.38 -3.80 -20.70
N GLU A 72 -2.31 -4.74 -20.82
CA GLU A 72 -2.25 -6.03 -20.13
C GLU A 72 -1.00 -6.81 -20.51
N VAL A 73 -0.73 -6.96 -21.81
CA VAL A 73 0.49 -7.65 -22.29
C VAL A 73 1.74 -6.92 -21.80
N TYR A 74 1.78 -5.59 -21.87
CA TYR A 74 2.95 -4.83 -21.42
C TYR A 74 3.20 -4.98 -19.92
N VAL A 75 2.15 -4.82 -19.10
CA VAL A 75 2.23 -4.96 -17.65
C VAL A 75 2.67 -6.38 -17.30
N CYS A 76 1.95 -7.40 -17.78
CA CYS A 76 2.23 -8.81 -17.52
C CYS A 76 3.62 -9.26 -17.98
N LYS A 77 4.09 -8.81 -19.14
CA LYS A 77 5.42 -9.21 -19.65
C LYS A 77 6.57 -8.40 -19.08
N THR A 78 6.37 -7.12 -18.79
CA THR A 78 7.47 -6.21 -18.46
C THR A 78 7.47 -5.86 -16.98
N LEU A 79 6.40 -5.23 -16.50
CA LEU A 79 6.34 -4.68 -15.15
C LEU A 79 6.35 -5.78 -14.09
N TYR A 80 5.65 -6.88 -14.34
CA TYR A 80 5.67 -8.04 -13.45
C TYR A 80 7.04 -8.71 -13.36
N GLN A 81 7.81 -8.77 -14.46
CA GLN A 81 9.16 -9.32 -14.41
C GLN A 81 10.05 -8.49 -13.48
N TYR A 82 9.89 -7.17 -13.51
CA TYR A 82 10.63 -6.28 -12.61
C TYR A 82 10.20 -6.48 -11.16
N LEU A 83 8.90 -6.59 -10.89
CA LEU A 83 8.39 -6.81 -9.53
C LEU A 83 8.77 -8.19 -8.99
N LYS A 84 8.72 -9.24 -9.82
CA LYS A 84 9.13 -10.59 -9.43
C LYS A 84 10.60 -10.66 -9.05
N GLN A 85 11.46 -10.02 -9.84
CA GLN A 85 12.90 -9.93 -9.57
C GLN A 85 13.21 -9.00 -8.39
N LEU A 86 12.33 -8.06 -8.06
CA LEU A 86 12.50 -7.18 -6.90
C LEU A 86 12.32 -7.94 -5.59
N VAL A 87 11.30 -8.79 -5.50
CA VAL A 87 10.92 -9.49 -4.25
C VAL A 87 11.62 -10.85 -4.14
N ASP A 88 12.52 -11.17 -5.09
CA ASP A 88 13.30 -12.42 -5.19
C ASP A 88 12.48 -13.68 -4.88
N THR A 89 11.18 -13.64 -5.18
CA THR A 89 10.28 -14.72 -4.86
C THR A 89 10.34 -15.69 -6.02
N SER A 90 11.08 -16.78 -5.82
CA SER A 90 11.17 -17.94 -6.70
C SER A 90 9.82 -18.63 -6.97
N SER A 91 8.71 -18.11 -6.43
CA SER A 91 7.38 -18.71 -6.55
C SER A 91 6.94 -18.83 -8.01
N GLU A 92 6.70 -20.08 -8.37
CA GLU A 92 6.26 -20.59 -9.66
C GLU A 92 4.79 -20.24 -9.96
N GLN A 93 4.06 -19.66 -9.01
CA GLN A 93 2.69 -19.24 -9.25
C GLN A 93 2.66 -17.89 -9.96
N MET A 94 2.54 -17.98 -11.28
CA MET A 94 2.00 -16.93 -12.14
C MET A 94 0.57 -16.60 -11.69
N GLY A 95 0.43 -15.87 -10.60
CA GLY A 95 -0.84 -15.70 -9.91
C GLY A 95 -1.11 -14.24 -9.63
N ASN A 96 -1.82 -13.59 -10.54
CA ASN A 96 -2.58 -12.36 -10.32
C ASN A 96 -1.81 -11.10 -9.87
N TRP A 97 -2.01 -9.98 -10.58
CA TRP A 97 -1.46 -8.65 -10.21
C TRP A 97 -1.85 -8.25 -8.78
N ARG A 98 -2.92 -8.84 -8.25
CA ARG A 98 -3.34 -8.66 -6.86
C ARG A 98 -2.27 -9.09 -5.85
N ASN A 99 -1.45 -10.09 -6.16
CA ASN A 99 -0.38 -10.54 -5.27
C ASN A 99 0.77 -9.53 -5.19
N ILE A 100 0.90 -8.61 -6.16
CA ILE A 100 1.90 -7.53 -6.12
C ILE A 100 1.73 -6.69 -4.86
N HIS A 101 0.50 -6.42 -4.45
CA HIS A 101 0.23 -5.65 -3.23
C HIS A 101 0.81 -6.34 -2.01
N THR A 102 0.49 -7.62 -1.84
CA THR A 102 1.00 -8.43 -0.72
C THR A 102 2.53 -8.50 -0.72
N TRP A 103 3.14 -8.72 -1.89
CA TRP A 103 4.61 -8.81 -2.00
C TRP A 103 5.32 -7.50 -1.66
N LEU A 104 4.78 -6.37 -2.10
CA LEU A 104 5.36 -5.06 -1.80
C LEU A 104 5.09 -4.64 -0.34
N GLU A 105 3.97 -5.06 0.23
CA GLU A 105 3.65 -4.87 1.64
C GLU A 105 4.61 -5.68 2.53
N ASP A 106 4.83 -6.96 2.23
CA ASP A 106 5.77 -7.83 2.94
C ASP A 106 7.22 -7.32 2.85
N ALA A 107 7.62 -6.80 1.69
CA ALA A 107 8.92 -6.15 1.52
C ALA A 107 9.03 -4.75 2.16
N GLY A 108 7.97 -4.28 2.85
CA GLY A 108 7.97 -3.04 3.62
C GLY A 108 7.99 -1.77 2.76
N TYR A 109 7.39 -1.79 1.56
CA TYR A 109 7.24 -0.62 0.69
C TYR A 109 5.95 0.16 0.93
N LYS A 110 5.02 -0.42 1.69
CA LYS A 110 3.77 0.25 2.08
C LYS A 110 4.07 1.27 3.16
N THR A 111 3.63 2.51 2.97
CA THR A 111 3.83 3.56 3.98
C THR A 111 2.89 3.31 5.16
N LEU A 112 3.41 3.50 6.38
CA LEU A 112 2.70 3.23 7.63
C LEU A 112 1.39 4.02 7.81
N SER A 113 1.14 5.07 7.03
CA SER A 113 -0.16 5.76 6.98
C SER A 113 -1.30 4.86 6.48
N SER A 114 -1.01 3.71 5.85
CA SER A 114 -2.05 2.74 5.50
C SER A 114 -2.54 1.87 6.67
N VAL A 115 -1.86 1.84 7.82
CA VAL A 115 -2.45 1.23 9.04
C VAL A 115 -3.73 1.98 9.42
N GLU A 116 -3.82 3.26 9.08
CA GLU A 116 -5.02 4.05 9.31
C GLU A 116 -6.21 3.65 8.42
N SER A 117 -6.01 2.89 7.34
CA SER A 117 -7.10 2.46 6.44
C SER A 117 -7.83 1.18 6.86
N LYS A 118 -7.43 0.55 7.99
CA LYS A 118 -8.22 -0.48 8.70
C LYS A 118 -8.60 -0.10 10.12
N LEU A 119 -8.23 1.10 10.57
CA LEU A 119 -8.78 1.68 11.79
C LEU A 119 -9.92 2.57 11.35
N ASN A 120 -11.16 2.17 11.61
CA ASN A 120 -12.27 3.10 11.60
C ASN A 120 -11.87 4.22 12.59
N TYR A 121 -11.63 5.45 12.12
CA TYR A 121 -11.15 6.55 12.97
C TYR A 121 -12.14 6.92 14.08
N ASN A 122 -13.39 6.44 14.00
CA ASN A 122 -14.38 6.50 15.07
C ASN A 122 -14.11 5.47 16.21
N CYS A 123 -13.09 4.64 16.05
CA CYS A 123 -12.69 3.57 16.98
C CYS A 123 -11.26 3.80 17.49
N LEU A 124 -10.85 5.06 17.66
CA LEU A 124 -9.72 5.36 18.54
C LEU A 124 -10.24 5.38 19.98
N PRO A 125 -9.57 4.70 20.92
CA PRO A 125 -9.99 4.76 22.31
C PRO A 125 -9.87 6.20 22.80
N SER A 126 -10.94 6.74 23.37
CA SER A 126 -10.96 8.06 24.00
C SER A 126 -10.05 8.09 25.24
N GLU A 127 -9.84 6.94 25.85
CA GLU A 127 -8.94 6.76 26.96
C GLU A 127 -8.27 5.38 26.87
N ALA A 128 -6.95 5.35 27.02
CA ALA A 128 -6.16 4.12 27.07
C ALA A 128 -5.37 4.10 28.37
N LEU A 129 -5.67 3.12 29.23
CA LEU A 129 -4.95 2.90 30.48
C LEU A 129 -4.20 1.56 30.38
N VAL A 130 -2.88 1.64 30.58
CA VAL A 130 -2.00 0.47 30.64
C VAL A 130 -1.51 0.31 32.06
N LYS A 131 -1.81 -0.84 32.67
CA LYS A 131 -1.31 -1.20 33.98
C LYS A 131 -0.44 -2.44 33.87
N ILE A 132 0.83 -2.28 34.17
CA ILE A 132 1.73 -3.43 34.37
C ILE A 132 1.34 -4.05 35.72
N VAL A 133 0.81 -5.26 35.67
CA VAL A 133 0.34 -6.00 36.84
C VAL A 133 1.51 -6.64 37.55
N ASN A 134 2.40 -7.26 36.79
CA ASN A 134 3.58 -7.94 37.32
C ASN A 134 4.66 -7.97 36.23
N MET A 135 5.92 -7.96 36.66
CA MET A 135 7.06 -8.01 35.77
C MET A 135 8.20 -8.72 36.50
N GLY A 136 8.75 -9.76 35.89
CA GLY A 136 9.81 -10.53 36.50
C GLY A 136 10.51 -11.44 35.51
N PHE A 137 11.77 -11.75 35.77
CA PHE A 137 12.50 -12.76 35.03
C PHE A 137 12.20 -14.14 35.60
N GLU A 138 11.78 -15.07 34.75
CA GLU A 138 11.63 -16.48 35.12
C GLU A 138 12.99 -17.19 35.16
N ASN A 139 13.91 -16.74 34.32
CA ASN A 139 15.32 -17.14 34.25
C ASN A 139 16.11 -16.07 33.49
N SER A 140 17.42 -16.23 33.32
CA SER A 140 18.31 -15.19 32.76
C SER A 140 17.94 -14.71 31.35
N ASN A 141 17.09 -15.44 30.63
CA ASN A 141 16.71 -15.15 29.24
C ASN A 141 15.23 -14.87 29.03
N THR A 142 14.37 -15.05 30.04
CA THR A 142 12.91 -14.90 29.87
C THR A 142 12.37 -13.86 30.84
N LEU A 143 11.93 -12.73 30.30
CA LEU A 143 11.22 -11.67 31.03
C LEU A 143 9.71 -11.87 30.82
N ASN A 144 9.00 -12.13 31.91
CA ASN A 144 7.55 -12.21 31.94
C ASN A 144 6.99 -10.85 32.36
N ILE A 145 6.02 -10.34 31.60
CA ILE A 145 5.32 -9.09 31.88
C ILE A 145 3.82 -9.35 31.75
N ASP A 146 3.11 -9.24 32.86
CA ASP A 146 1.66 -9.33 32.91
C ASP A 146 1.10 -7.91 32.75
N ILE A 147 0.38 -7.66 31.66
CA ILE A 147 -0.16 -6.34 31.33
C ILE A 147 -1.69 -6.41 31.31
N ASN A 148 -2.33 -5.52 32.05
CA ASN A 148 -3.75 -5.24 31.92
C ASN A 148 -3.92 -3.97 31.08
N ILE A 149 -4.70 -4.07 30.01
CA ILE A 149 -5.00 -2.96 29.11
C ILE A 149 -6.49 -2.69 29.18
N LYS A 150 -6.86 -1.46 29.52
CA LYS A 150 -8.24 -0.96 29.46
C LYS A 150 -8.34 0.09 28.37
N LEU A 151 -9.27 -0.14 27.44
CA LEU A 151 -9.58 0.78 26.34
C LEU A 151 -11.03 1.23 26.48
N SER A 152 -11.26 2.53 26.51
CA SER A 152 -12.59 3.14 26.48
C SER A 152 -12.81 3.71 25.08
N PHE A 153 -13.92 3.38 24.43
CA PHE A 153 -14.26 3.88 23.10
C PHE A 153 -15.43 4.86 23.19
N PRO A 154 -15.48 5.90 22.34
CA PRO A 154 -16.65 6.76 22.27
C PRO A 154 -17.86 5.93 21.81
N SER A 155 -18.95 5.99 22.59
CA SER A 155 -20.23 5.42 22.19
C SER A 155 -21.01 6.50 21.45
N ASP A 156 -21.34 6.26 20.18
CA ASP A 156 -22.27 7.11 19.43
C ASP A 156 -23.68 6.95 20.01
N SER A 157 -23.96 7.62 21.13
CA SER A 157 -25.32 7.74 21.67
C SER A 157 -25.89 9.10 21.29
N GLU A 158 -26.76 9.05 20.27
CA GLU A 158 -27.97 9.86 20.05
C GLU A 158 -27.89 11.36 20.36
N THR A 159 -27.98 12.19 19.32
CA THR A 159 -28.55 13.53 19.46
C THR A 159 -29.85 13.57 18.69
N GLU A 160 -30.92 13.59 19.46
CA GLU A 160 -32.30 13.77 19.06
C GLU A 160 -32.45 15.01 18.17
N VAL A 161 -33.24 14.85 17.11
CA VAL A 161 -33.70 15.94 16.26
C VAL A 161 -34.64 16.80 17.10
N ALA A 162 -34.17 17.94 17.56
CA ALA A 162 -35.02 19.07 17.88
C ALA A 162 -35.03 19.99 16.65
N GLU A 163 -35.96 19.71 15.73
CA GLU A 163 -36.47 20.75 14.83
C GLU A 163 -37.15 21.79 15.74
N ASP A 164 -36.51 22.95 15.90
CA ASP A 164 -37.23 24.14 16.34
C ASP A 164 -37.17 25.20 15.23
N LEU A 165 -38.36 25.75 15.02
CA LEU A 165 -38.75 26.70 13.97
C LEU A 165 -38.20 28.11 14.23
N GLU A 166 -38.49 28.98 13.26
CA GLU A 166 -38.38 30.46 13.26
C GLU A 166 -37.05 31.00 12.70
N GLU A 167 -37.01 31.85 11.67
CA GLU A 167 -37.99 32.78 11.09
C GLU A 167 -37.74 32.98 9.57
#